data_AF-A0A839JBY0-F1
#
_entry.id   AF-A0A839JBY0-F1
#
_cell.length_a   1.000
_cell.length_b   1.000
_cell.length_c   1.000
_cell.angle_alpha   90.00
_cell.angle_beta   90.00
_cell.angle_gamma   90.00
#
_symmetry.space_group_name_H-M   'P 1'
#
loop_
_entity.id
_entity.type
_entity.pdbx_description
1 polymer ?
#
loop_
_entity_poly.entity_id
_entity_poly.type
_entity_poly.pdbx_seq_one_letter_code
_entity_poly.pdbx_strand_id
1 'polypeptide(L)'
;MKEAIEKVMVDSDGAASDASKTAIPSADFTRGARLLLLLTQPNAWIHRRVESVAYTVDGLVRRSVSLDFSPMAPQSEIEPLPSTANVEDSIIVPLAVLKKEPLALLDVRDENNAALPILGTEENGFLSYSALLVLAHGILGISTEDGIPFEIRELLYHIALDPAPAAEAVLDHIRRSKTPALVALSDDAVFVKLAADLAANFVLLAEMQFKKSCGSQRRIAKFSYVTTPARLYRRRISTWLFAPNERTISFDLPSIGDAQSYHFQFSPPSTVVVAECSLEVRDPFEGVGVRAGNVVGGTGHLQANVSSPGTAAVGSITVSPAQHGPIVSALVSSALNALIVCAFAAWAVAASRSCMPDDGDQVSAWQALFIALPALAAGFLAHQGELGLLSSMLSGARATLLASSITTLVVALALAVGLTGEPLIWVLVASSIVSVACCTRLTQWYVRCRVITNRR
;
A
#
# COMPACT_ATOMS: atom_id res chain seq x y z
N MET A 1 24.19 0.89 -16.74
CA MET A 1 23.64 2.25 -16.51
C MET A 1 24.38 3.29 -17.33
N LYS A 2 25.71 3.46 -17.16
CA LYS A 2 26.53 4.25 -18.09
C LYS A 2 26.43 3.73 -19.54
N GLU A 3 26.51 2.41 -19.75
CA GLU A 3 26.25 1.77 -21.05
C GLU A 3 24.80 1.93 -21.57
N ALA A 4 23.81 2.12 -20.69
CA ALA A 4 22.42 2.33 -21.14
C ALA A 4 22.22 3.78 -21.62
N ILE A 5 22.90 4.73 -20.97
CA ILE A 5 22.94 6.15 -21.35
C ILE A 5 23.79 6.33 -22.61
N GLU A 6 24.97 5.69 -22.70
CA GLU A 6 25.80 5.69 -23.91
C GLU A 6 25.09 5.00 -25.07
N LYS A 7 24.34 3.91 -24.86
CA LYS A 7 23.60 3.27 -25.96
C LYS A 7 22.44 4.12 -26.48
N VAL A 8 21.74 4.84 -25.60
CA VAL A 8 20.69 5.80 -26.02
C VAL A 8 21.28 7.01 -26.74
N MET A 9 22.46 7.49 -26.34
CA MET A 9 23.13 8.64 -26.99
C MET A 9 23.97 8.25 -28.23
N VAL A 10 24.46 7.02 -28.35
CA VAL A 10 25.25 6.57 -29.52
C VAL A 10 24.36 6.11 -30.67
N ASP A 11 23.17 5.56 -30.38
CA ASP A 11 22.18 5.24 -31.42
C ASP A 11 21.53 6.50 -32.04
N SER A 12 21.68 7.70 -31.44
CA SER A 12 21.17 8.97 -32.01
C SER A 12 22.11 9.67 -32.99
N ASP A 13 23.41 9.38 -32.96
CA ASP A 13 24.42 10.15 -33.70
C ASP A 13 24.92 9.44 -34.98
N GLY A 14 24.49 8.21 -35.24
CA GLY A 14 25.16 7.31 -36.19
C GLY A 14 24.48 6.99 -37.53
N ALA A 15 23.19 7.30 -37.74
CA ALA A 15 22.51 6.90 -38.97
C ALA A 15 21.46 7.90 -39.46
N ALA A 16 21.70 8.43 -40.66
CA ALA A 16 20.80 9.23 -41.49
C ALA A 16 20.47 10.65 -40.98
N SER A 17 21.34 11.58 -41.40
CA SER A 17 20.96 12.98 -41.62
C SER A 17 19.79 13.06 -42.60
N ASP A 18 18.88 13.99 -42.31
CA ASP A 18 17.74 14.47 -43.11
C ASP A 18 16.44 13.63 -43.10
N ALA A 19 15.40 14.28 -42.53
CA ALA A 19 13.96 14.05 -42.69
C ALA A 19 13.19 13.12 -41.70
N SER A 20 13.78 12.68 -40.59
CA SER A 20 13.01 12.04 -39.50
C SER A 20 13.51 12.39 -38.10
N LYS A 21 13.97 13.64 -37.87
CA LYS A 21 13.89 14.19 -36.51
C LYS A 21 12.40 14.27 -36.20
N THR A 22 11.89 13.33 -35.39
CA THR A 22 10.52 13.36 -34.87
C THR A 22 10.28 14.73 -34.30
N ALA A 23 9.53 15.56 -35.03
CA ALA A 23 9.32 16.95 -34.66
C ALA A 23 8.63 16.96 -33.30
N ILE A 24 9.32 17.44 -32.27
CA ILE A 24 8.70 17.70 -30.97
C ILE A 24 7.51 18.62 -31.26
N PRO A 25 6.27 18.23 -30.88
CA PRO A 25 5.11 19.04 -31.17
C PRO A 25 5.25 20.41 -30.49
N SER A 26 4.80 21.47 -31.18
CA SER A 26 4.73 22.81 -30.59
C SER A 26 3.84 22.76 -29.36
N ALA A 27 4.35 23.23 -28.21
CA ALA A 27 3.60 23.20 -26.96
C ALA A 27 2.34 24.07 -27.03
N ASP A 28 1.32 23.70 -26.26
CA ASP A 28 0.14 24.53 -26.05
C ASP A 28 0.36 25.37 -24.78
N PHE A 29 0.95 26.57 -24.93
CA PHE A 29 1.29 27.43 -23.79
C PHE A 29 0.08 27.83 -22.95
N THR A 30 -1.09 28.01 -23.57
CA THR A 30 -2.31 28.39 -22.85
C THR A 30 -2.77 27.25 -21.94
N ARG A 31 -2.85 26.03 -22.50
CA ARG A 31 -3.19 24.84 -21.70
C ARG A 31 -2.11 24.50 -20.68
N GLY A 32 -0.84 24.61 -21.05
CA GLY A 32 0.31 24.39 -20.18
C GLY A 32 0.29 25.32 -18.96
N ALA A 33 0.03 26.62 -19.15
CA ALA A 33 -0.06 27.59 -18.06
C ALA A 33 -1.20 27.27 -17.08
N ARG A 34 -2.37 26.89 -17.61
CA ARG A 34 -3.53 26.52 -16.77
C ARG A 34 -3.26 25.23 -15.99
N LEU A 35 -2.68 24.21 -16.62
CA LEU A 35 -2.29 22.99 -15.93
C LEU A 35 -1.25 23.27 -14.84
N LEU A 36 -0.24 24.09 -15.13
CA LEU A 36 0.78 24.51 -14.17
C LEU A 36 0.16 25.15 -12.92
N LEU A 37 -0.79 26.08 -13.10
CA LEU A 37 -1.52 26.69 -11.98
C LEU A 37 -2.30 25.67 -11.17
N LEU A 38 -3.04 24.76 -11.82
CA LEU A 38 -3.82 23.73 -11.14
C LEU A 38 -2.95 22.75 -10.34
N LEU A 39 -1.74 22.42 -10.84
CA LEU A 39 -0.79 21.52 -10.18
C LEU A 39 -0.02 22.19 -9.04
N THR A 40 0.26 23.49 -9.15
CA THR A 40 1.04 24.23 -8.14
C THR A 40 0.19 24.83 -7.03
N GLN A 41 -1.11 25.05 -7.28
CA GLN A 41 -2.07 25.62 -6.32
C GLN A 41 -3.31 24.74 -6.12
N PRO A 42 -3.16 23.44 -5.81
CA PRO A 42 -4.29 22.52 -5.70
C PRO A 42 -5.29 22.91 -4.58
N ASN A 43 -4.79 23.43 -3.46
CA ASN A 43 -5.60 23.87 -2.31
C ASN A 43 -6.54 25.06 -2.62
N ALA A 44 -6.27 25.81 -3.69
CA ALA A 44 -7.10 26.94 -4.13
C ALA A 44 -8.42 26.49 -4.76
N TRP A 45 -8.47 25.27 -5.31
CA TRP A 45 -9.63 24.76 -6.03
C TRP A 45 -10.14 23.40 -5.52
N ILE A 46 -9.34 22.64 -4.75
CA ILE A 46 -9.76 21.38 -4.09
C ILE A 46 -10.16 21.66 -2.63
N HIS A 47 -11.46 21.52 -2.35
CA HIS A 47 -12.03 21.74 -1.01
C HIS A 47 -11.79 20.54 -0.11
N ARG A 48 -12.02 19.33 -0.64
CA ARG A 48 -11.92 18.12 0.15
C ARG A 48 -11.41 16.95 -0.68
N ARG A 49 -10.47 16.20 -0.10
CA ARG A 49 -9.99 14.93 -0.63
C ARG A 49 -10.24 13.82 0.39
N VAL A 50 -10.98 12.80 -0.03
CA VAL A 50 -11.20 11.58 0.75
C VAL A 50 -10.50 10.44 0.05
N GLU A 51 -9.51 9.87 0.69
CA GLU A 51 -8.81 8.69 0.22
C GLU A 51 -9.19 7.47 1.07
N SER A 52 -9.40 6.33 0.43
CA SER A 52 -9.70 5.06 1.06
C SER A 52 -8.84 3.96 0.48
N VAL A 53 -8.31 3.10 1.36
CA VAL A 53 -7.47 1.97 1.00
C VAL A 53 -8.08 0.71 1.59
N ALA A 54 -8.35 -0.28 0.75
CA ALA A 54 -8.90 -1.56 1.15
C ALA A 54 -8.12 -2.73 0.54
N TYR A 55 -7.93 -3.80 1.30
CA TYR A 55 -7.38 -5.04 0.77
C TYR A 55 -8.45 -5.82 -0.02
N THR A 56 -8.07 -6.34 -1.19
CA THR A 56 -8.89 -7.30 -1.94
C THR A 56 -8.64 -8.71 -1.43
N VAL A 57 -9.50 -9.66 -1.82
CA VAL A 57 -9.39 -11.08 -1.44
C VAL A 57 -8.06 -11.68 -1.92
N ASP A 58 -7.56 -11.22 -3.06
CA ASP A 58 -6.31 -11.70 -3.67
C ASP A 58 -5.04 -11.05 -3.07
N GLY A 59 -5.21 -10.21 -2.04
CA GLY A 59 -4.10 -9.50 -1.38
C GLY A 59 -3.57 -8.31 -2.15
N LEU A 60 -4.26 -7.88 -3.19
CA LEU A 60 -4.04 -6.58 -3.82
C LEU A 60 -4.66 -5.48 -2.98
N VAL A 61 -4.29 -4.24 -3.28
CA VAL A 61 -4.79 -3.07 -2.57
C VAL A 61 -5.60 -2.23 -3.54
N ARG A 62 -6.89 -2.04 -3.25
CA ARG A 62 -7.74 -1.09 -3.95
C ARG A 62 -7.62 0.27 -3.25
N ARG A 63 -7.17 1.28 -4.00
CA ARG A 63 -7.15 2.67 -3.56
C ARG A 63 -8.28 3.40 -4.27
N SER A 64 -9.08 4.13 -3.50
CA SER A 64 -10.21 4.90 -3.97
C SER A 64 -10.09 6.32 -3.46
N VAL A 65 -10.26 7.30 -4.33
CA VAL A 65 -10.16 8.72 -3.98
C VAL A 65 -11.41 9.43 -4.46
N SER A 66 -11.98 10.27 -3.61
CA SER A 66 -13.06 11.19 -3.93
C SER A 66 -12.54 12.61 -3.73
N LEU A 67 -12.61 13.41 -4.78
CA LEU A 67 -12.25 14.82 -4.78
C LEU A 67 -13.52 15.64 -4.85
N ASP A 68 -13.53 16.70 -4.10
CA ASP A 68 -14.60 17.68 -4.06
C ASP A 68 -13.96 19.05 -4.26
N PHE A 69 -14.30 19.68 -5.38
CA PHE A 69 -13.54 20.80 -5.94
C PHE A 69 -14.43 21.79 -6.70
N SER A 70 -13.92 22.99 -6.93
CA SER A 70 -14.55 24.01 -7.75
C SER A 70 -13.56 24.52 -8.79
N PRO A 71 -13.67 24.11 -10.06
CA PRO A 71 -12.69 24.46 -11.09
C PRO A 71 -12.73 25.94 -11.51
N MET A 72 -13.70 26.71 -11.00
CA MET A 72 -13.82 28.17 -11.19
C MET A 72 -14.03 28.89 -9.85
N ALA A 73 -13.40 28.42 -8.76
CA ALA A 73 -13.60 29.03 -7.45
C ALA A 73 -13.37 30.57 -7.54
N PRO A 74 -14.30 31.42 -7.07
CA PRO A 74 -14.22 32.87 -7.27
C PRO A 74 -13.01 33.52 -6.59
N GLN A 75 -12.30 32.79 -5.72
CA GLN A 75 -11.05 33.22 -5.10
C GLN A 75 -9.80 32.82 -5.90
N SER A 76 -9.93 31.91 -6.86
CA SER A 76 -8.84 31.49 -7.73
C SER A 76 -8.99 32.18 -9.08
N GLU A 77 -8.02 32.99 -9.49
CA GLU A 77 -7.91 33.54 -10.86
C GLU A 77 -7.65 32.45 -11.92
N ILE A 78 -7.84 31.17 -11.58
CA ILE A 78 -7.52 30.01 -12.38
C ILE A 78 -8.69 29.76 -13.34
N GLU A 79 -8.48 30.04 -14.62
CA GLU A 79 -9.40 29.62 -15.66
C GLU A 79 -9.35 28.11 -15.90
N PRO A 80 -10.47 27.47 -16.24
CA PRO A 80 -10.50 26.04 -16.47
C PRO A 80 -9.67 25.64 -17.71
N LEU A 81 -9.03 24.47 -17.62
CA LEU A 81 -8.31 23.88 -18.74
C LEU A 81 -9.33 23.36 -19.78
N PRO A 82 -9.32 23.82 -21.04
CA PRO A 82 -10.33 23.45 -22.03
C PRO A 82 -10.06 22.02 -22.57
N SER A 83 -11.13 21.26 -22.79
CA SER A 83 -11.10 19.90 -23.38
C SER A 83 -10.33 19.83 -24.71
N THR A 84 -9.74 18.67 -25.02
CA THR A 84 -9.06 18.42 -26.30
C THR A 84 -10.06 18.19 -27.43
N ALA A 85 -11.26 17.68 -27.12
CA ALA A 85 -12.28 17.29 -28.09
C ALA A 85 -13.09 18.47 -28.67
N ASN A 86 -12.76 19.72 -28.35
CA ASN A 86 -13.50 20.93 -28.76
C ASN A 86 -15.01 20.87 -28.46
N VAL A 87 -15.42 20.11 -27.44
CA VAL A 87 -16.79 20.10 -26.97
C VAL A 87 -17.01 21.35 -26.13
N GLU A 88 -17.92 22.22 -26.58
CA GLU A 88 -18.37 23.36 -25.77
C GLU A 88 -18.79 22.86 -24.38
N ASP A 89 -18.43 23.61 -23.33
CA ASP A 89 -18.71 23.22 -21.95
C ASP A 89 -18.01 21.92 -21.50
N SER A 90 -16.76 21.65 -21.93
CA SER A 90 -15.93 20.58 -21.38
C SER A 90 -14.56 21.09 -20.91
N ILE A 91 -14.13 20.62 -19.74
CA ILE A 91 -12.88 21.00 -19.11
C ILE A 91 -12.05 19.78 -18.75
N ILE A 92 -10.74 19.95 -18.66
CA ILE A 92 -9.79 18.94 -18.19
C ILE A 92 -9.47 19.25 -16.73
N VAL A 93 -9.52 18.24 -15.86
CA VAL A 93 -9.24 18.38 -14.43
C VAL A 93 -8.12 17.42 -14.02
N PRO A 94 -7.02 17.91 -13.40
CA PRO A 94 -5.99 17.07 -12.82
C PRO A 94 -6.47 16.47 -11.50
N LEU A 95 -6.84 15.19 -11.51
CA LEU A 95 -7.40 14.53 -10.34
C LEU A 95 -6.32 14.11 -9.32
N ALA A 96 -5.19 13.62 -9.82
CA ALA A 96 -4.09 13.13 -8.96
C ALA A 96 -2.77 13.06 -9.73
N VAL A 97 -1.67 12.93 -8.99
CA VAL A 97 -0.36 12.57 -9.54
C VAL A 97 -0.08 11.12 -9.12
N LEU A 98 0.07 10.21 -10.10
CA LEU A 98 0.17 8.76 -9.91
C LEU A 98 1.46 8.22 -10.53
N LYS A 99 2.07 7.21 -9.93
CA LYS A 99 3.32 6.60 -10.44
C LYS A 99 3.19 6.19 -11.91
N LYS A 100 4.26 6.34 -12.70
CA LYS A 100 4.35 5.85 -14.09
C LYS A 100 4.46 4.32 -14.13
N GLU A 101 3.38 3.65 -13.76
CA GLU A 101 3.21 2.21 -13.76
C GLU A 101 1.84 1.85 -14.33
N PRO A 102 1.67 0.66 -14.95
CA PRO A 102 0.37 0.20 -15.41
C PRO A 102 -0.65 0.18 -14.26
N LEU A 103 -1.76 0.90 -14.42
CA LEU A 103 -2.86 0.90 -13.45
C LEU A 103 -3.86 -0.20 -13.76
N ALA A 104 -4.03 -1.15 -12.86
CA ALA A 104 -5.04 -2.20 -12.99
C ALA A 104 -6.39 -1.72 -12.46
N LEU A 105 -7.47 -2.06 -13.17
CA LEU A 105 -8.86 -1.77 -12.76
C LEU A 105 -9.09 -0.28 -12.41
N LEU A 106 -8.47 0.61 -13.20
CA LEU A 106 -8.72 2.05 -13.11
C LEU A 106 -10.18 2.35 -13.50
N ASP A 107 -10.90 3.04 -12.64
CA ASP A 107 -12.27 3.50 -12.84
C ASP A 107 -12.35 4.95 -12.38
N VAL A 108 -12.85 5.84 -13.24
CA VAL A 108 -12.99 7.28 -12.97
C VAL A 108 -14.43 7.70 -13.24
N ARG A 109 -15.06 8.37 -12.29
CA ARG A 109 -16.49 8.72 -12.30
C ARG A 109 -16.77 10.10 -11.75
N ASP A 110 -17.89 10.68 -12.14
CA ASP A 110 -18.40 11.96 -11.64
C ASP A 110 -19.35 11.80 -10.42
N GLU A 111 -19.96 12.90 -9.99
CA GLU A 111 -20.98 12.91 -8.93
C GLU A 111 -22.23 12.09 -9.23
N ASN A 112 -22.57 11.89 -10.52
CA ASN A 112 -23.72 11.11 -10.98
C ASN A 112 -23.37 9.64 -11.23
N ASN A 113 -22.15 9.23 -10.85
CA ASN A 113 -21.60 7.90 -11.09
C ASN A 113 -21.42 7.55 -12.58
N ALA A 114 -21.45 8.54 -13.46
CA ALA A 114 -21.14 8.40 -14.88
C ALA A 114 -19.61 8.29 -15.05
N ALA A 115 -19.16 7.46 -16.01
CA ALA A 115 -17.75 7.32 -16.31
C ALA A 115 -17.20 8.62 -16.94
N LEU A 116 -16.02 9.03 -16.50
CA LEU A 116 -15.32 10.20 -17.04
C LEU A 116 -14.23 9.75 -18.03
N PRO A 117 -14.16 10.33 -19.24
CA PRO A 117 -13.03 10.12 -20.13
C PRO A 117 -11.73 10.57 -19.46
N ILE A 118 -10.67 9.78 -19.66
CA ILE A 118 -9.31 10.13 -19.21
C ILE A 118 -8.42 10.32 -20.43
N LEU A 119 -7.47 11.25 -20.33
CA LEU A 119 -6.53 11.49 -21.41
C LEU A 119 -5.54 10.31 -21.53
N GLY A 120 -5.22 9.96 -22.78
CA GLY A 120 -4.21 8.94 -23.06
C GLY A 120 -2.79 9.40 -22.75
N THR A 121 -1.82 8.48 -22.77
CA THR A 121 -0.42 8.77 -22.45
C THR A 121 0.16 9.93 -23.26
N GLU A 122 -0.10 9.99 -24.57
CA GLU A 122 0.44 11.03 -25.45
C GLU A 122 -0.14 12.41 -25.14
N GLU A 123 -1.47 12.53 -25.04
CA GLU A 123 -2.16 13.78 -24.71
C GLU A 123 -1.74 14.29 -23.32
N ASN A 124 -1.64 13.37 -22.36
CA ASN A 124 -1.23 13.66 -21.00
C ASN A 124 0.20 14.16 -20.90
N GLY A 125 1.11 13.44 -21.57
CA GLY A 125 2.52 13.79 -21.64
C GLY A 125 2.72 15.13 -22.35
N PHE A 126 1.98 15.38 -23.43
CA PHE A 126 2.04 16.66 -24.15
C PHE A 126 1.58 17.86 -23.29
N LEU A 127 0.51 17.71 -22.51
CA LEU A 127 0.07 18.76 -21.59
C LEU A 127 1.07 18.98 -20.44
N SER A 128 1.63 17.90 -19.90
CA SER A 128 2.66 17.95 -18.85
C SER A 128 3.94 18.61 -19.36
N TYR A 129 4.37 18.28 -20.59
CA TYR A 129 5.45 18.95 -21.30
C TYR A 129 5.16 20.45 -21.49
N SER A 130 3.95 20.79 -21.95
CA SER A 130 3.55 22.19 -22.14
C SER A 130 3.60 22.97 -20.82
N ALA A 131 3.19 22.37 -19.69
CA ALA A 131 3.29 22.98 -18.37
C ALA A 131 4.74 23.21 -17.92
N LEU A 132 5.62 22.21 -18.11
CA LEU A 132 7.06 22.36 -17.83
C LEU A 132 7.70 23.43 -18.70
N LEU A 133 7.31 23.52 -19.98
CA LEU A 133 7.85 24.50 -20.91
C LEU A 133 7.43 25.92 -20.54
N VAL A 134 6.18 26.14 -20.15
CA VAL A 134 5.69 27.43 -19.64
C VAL A 134 6.48 27.85 -18.39
N LEU A 135 6.71 26.92 -17.46
CA LEU A 135 7.50 27.21 -16.26
C LEU A 135 8.95 27.58 -16.61
N ALA A 136 9.58 26.83 -17.51
CA ALA A 136 10.93 27.11 -17.99
C ALA A 136 11.02 28.46 -18.72
N HIS A 137 10.02 28.81 -19.53
CA HIS A 137 9.93 30.11 -20.21
C HIS A 137 9.95 31.26 -19.20
N GLY A 138 9.17 31.16 -18.12
CA GLY A 138 9.12 32.16 -17.04
C GLY A 138 10.45 32.30 -16.29
N ILE A 139 11.10 31.19 -15.95
CA ILE A 139 12.39 31.19 -15.23
C ILE A 139 13.52 31.79 -16.07
N LEU A 140 13.55 31.47 -17.36
CA LEU A 140 14.59 31.95 -18.27
C LEU A 140 14.38 33.39 -18.76
N GLY A 141 13.24 34.02 -18.44
CA GLY A 141 12.92 35.39 -18.85
C GLY A 141 12.80 35.57 -20.36
N ILE A 142 12.42 34.49 -21.07
CA ILE A 142 12.29 34.50 -22.53
C ILE A 142 10.98 35.20 -22.90
N SER A 143 10.95 35.91 -24.04
CA SER A 143 9.77 36.67 -24.48
C SER A 143 8.89 35.93 -25.49
N THR A 144 9.41 34.88 -26.13
CA THR A 144 8.72 34.11 -27.18
C THR A 144 8.92 32.61 -26.99
N GLU A 145 7.92 31.82 -27.39
CA GLU A 145 7.95 30.35 -27.28
C GLU A 145 9.17 29.73 -27.97
N ASP A 146 9.55 30.28 -29.13
CA ASP A 146 10.71 29.84 -29.92
C ASP A 146 12.07 30.20 -29.31
N GLY A 147 12.08 31.01 -28.24
CA GLY A 147 13.31 31.43 -27.59
C GLY A 147 13.95 30.36 -26.70
N ILE A 148 13.22 29.27 -26.37
CA ILE A 148 13.77 28.15 -25.59
C ILE A 148 14.60 27.25 -26.53
N PRO A 149 15.89 27.01 -26.25
CA PRO A 149 16.74 26.12 -27.04
C PRO A 149 16.09 24.75 -27.26
N PHE A 150 16.28 24.18 -28.45
CA PHE A 150 15.71 22.89 -28.83
C PHE A 150 16.08 21.78 -27.83
N GLU A 151 17.32 21.79 -27.35
CA GLU A 151 17.85 20.82 -26.41
C GLU A 151 17.10 20.84 -25.08
N ILE A 152 16.68 22.03 -24.61
CA ILE A 152 15.88 22.12 -23.38
C ILE A 152 14.47 21.59 -23.63
N ARG A 153 13.86 21.93 -24.77
CA ARG A 153 12.53 21.41 -25.14
C ARG A 153 12.50 19.88 -25.18
N GLU A 154 13.54 19.29 -25.78
CA GLU A 154 13.73 17.84 -25.84
C GLU A 154 13.82 17.20 -24.45
N LEU A 155 14.66 17.75 -23.56
CA LEU A 155 14.78 17.27 -22.18
C LEU A 155 13.44 17.32 -21.43
N LEU A 156 12.69 18.44 -21.55
CA LEU A 156 11.38 18.58 -20.89
C LEU A 156 10.34 17.61 -21.46
N TYR A 157 10.37 17.36 -22.76
CA TYR A 157 9.50 16.39 -23.43
C TYR A 157 9.74 14.97 -22.89
N HIS A 158 11.01 14.57 -22.78
CA HIS A 158 11.38 13.27 -22.22
C HIS A 158 11.03 13.13 -20.74
N ILE A 159 11.15 14.18 -19.93
CA ILE A 159 10.66 14.15 -18.54
C ILE A 159 9.16 13.81 -18.49
N ALA A 160 8.37 14.43 -19.36
CA ALA A 160 6.93 14.25 -19.36
C ALA A 160 6.49 12.88 -19.90
N LEU A 161 7.02 12.43 -21.05
CA LEU A 161 6.51 11.23 -21.75
C LEU A 161 7.23 9.93 -21.37
N ASP A 162 8.52 9.97 -21.06
CA ASP A 162 9.28 8.72 -20.90
C ASP A 162 8.90 7.97 -19.62
N PRO A 163 9.12 6.64 -19.56
CA PRO A 163 9.03 5.87 -18.32
C PRO A 163 9.91 6.44 -17.21
N ALA A 164 9.50 6.26 -15.95
CA ALA A 164 10.14 6.92 -14.80
C ALA A 164 11.68 6.79 -14.75
N PRO A 165 12.31 5.60 -14.95
CA PRO A 165 13.77 5.50 -14.89
C PRO A 165 14.50 6.36 -15.93
N ALA A 166 13.92 6.53 -17.12
CA ALA A 166 14.50 7.35 -18.19
C ALA A 166 14.28 8.84 -17.91
N ALA A 167 13.05 9.22 -17.54
CA ALA A 167 12.71 10.59 -17.17
C ALA A 167 13.52 11.09 -15.95
N GLU A 168 13.74 10.24 -14.95
CA GLU A 168 14.60 10.55 -13.78
C GLU A 168 16.06 10.75 -14.19
N ALA A 169 16.58 9.96 -15.13
CA ALA A 169 17.93 10.15 -15.66
C ALA A 169 18.08 11.48 -16.41
N VAL A 170 17.05 11.91 -17.13
CA VAL A 170 16.99 13.23 -17.80
C VAL A 170 16.98 14.36 -16.76
N LEU A 171 16.17 14.25 -15.71
CA LEU A 171 16.17 15.24 -14.63
C LEU A 171 17.52 15.32 -13.91
N ASP A 172 18.16 14.18 -13.67
CA ASP A 172 19.51 14.12 -13.11
C ASP A 172 20.56 14.76 -14.03
N HIS A 173 20.39 14.65 -15.34
CA HIS A 173 21.22 15.36 -16.32
C HIS A 173 21.04 16.88 -16.19
N ILE A 174 19.79 17.37 -16.12
CA ILE A 174 19.50 18.80 -15.91
C ILE A 174 20.19 19.30 -14.63
N ARG A 175 20.05 18.58 -13.51
CA ARG A 175 20.63 18.94 -12.20
C ARG A 175 22.17 18.99 -12.17
N ARG A 176 22.84 18.22 -13.05
CA ARG A 176 24.31 18.15 -13.10
C ARG A 176 24.91 19.02 -14.20
N SER A 177 24.07 19.57 -15.07
CA SER A 177 24.51 20.40 -16.18
C SER A 177 25.14 21.70 -15.68
N LYS A 178 26.10 22.21 -16.46
CA LYS A 178 26.75 23.50 -16.21
C LYS A 178 26.30 24.59 -17.19
N THR A 179 25.38 24.25 -18.10
CA THR A 179 24.83 25.21 -19.05
C THR A 179 24.03 26.25 -18.29
N PRO A 180 24.26 27.57 -18.48
CA PRO A 180 23.61 28.62 -17.69
C PRO A 180 22.08 28.50 -17.60
N ALA A 181 21.41 28.14 -18.71
CA ALA A 181 19.97 27.94 -18.73
C ALA A 181 19.52 26.74 -17.88
N LEU A 182 20.22 25.61 -17.96
CA LEU A 182 19.89 24.43 -17.15
C LEU A 182 20.19 24.63 -15.66
N VAL A 183 21.24 25.40 -15.34
CA VAL A 183 21.54 25.83 -13.97
C VAL A 183 20.39 26.67 -13.41
N ALA A 184 19.92 27.66 -14.17
CA ALA A 184 18.78 28.48 -13.77
C ALA A 184 17.51 27.66 -13.50
N LEU A 185 17.23 26.65 -14.33
CA LEU A 185 16.11 25.72 -14.09
C LEU A 185 16.35 24.85 -12.85
N SER A 186 17.56 24.34 -12.62
CA SER A 186 17.88 23.50 -11.47
C SER A 186 17.94 24.26 -10.14
N ASP A 187 18.15 25.57 -10.18
CA ASP A 187 18.16 26.43 -8.99
C ASP A 187 16.74 26.86 -8.57
N ASP A 188 15.76 26.77 -9.48
CA ASP A 188 14.36 27.07 -9.17
C ASP A 188 13.66 25.90 -8.46
N ALA A 189 13.22 26.13 -7.23
CA ALA A 189 12.62 25.10 -6.39
C ALA A 189 11.28 24.56 -6.93
N VAL A 190 10.50 25.41 -7.61
CA VAL A 190 9.19 25.02 -8.17
C VAL A 190 9.41 24.10 -9.37
N PHE A 191 10.34 24.46 -10.25
CA PHE A 191 10.73 23.61 -11.39
C PHE A 191 11.28 22.28 -10.95
N VAL A 192 12.25 22.25 -10.03
CA VAL A 192 12.85 21.00 -9.57
C VAL A 192 11.81 20.07 -8.96
N LYS A 193 10.87 20.61 -8.18
CA LYS A 193 9.79 19.82 -7.59
C LYS A 193 8.85 19.28 -8.66
N LEU A 194 8.31 20.13 -9.53
CA LEU A 194 7.36 19.72 -10.56
C LEU A 194 7.98 18.73 -11.55
N ALA A 195 9.22 18.97 -11.98
CA ALA A 195 9.95 18.08 -12.88
C ALA A 195 10.26 16.74 -12.21
N ALA A 196 10.58 16.71 -10.91
CA ALA A 196 10.72 15.45 -10.16
C ALA A 196 9.41 14.69 -10.04
N ASP A 197 8.32 15.38 -9.73
CA ASP A 197 6.99 14.78 -9.64
C ASP A 197 6.59 14.17 -11.00
N LEU A 198 6.76 14.90 -12.10
CA LEU A 198 6.43 14.44 -13.47
C LEU A 198 7.44 13.42 -14.04
N ALA A 199 8.68 13.39 -13.55
CA ALA A 199 9.63 12.34 -13.94
C ALA A 199 9.20 10.99 -13.36
N ALA A 200 8.85 10.94 -12.07
CA ALA A 200 8.47 9.70 -11.38
C ALA A 200 6.99 9.31 -11.59
N ASN A 201 6.13 10.28 -11.88
CA ASN A 201 4.67 10.13 -11.90
C ASN A 201 4.06 10.78 -13.15
N PHE A 202 2.79 10.50 -13.43
CA PHE A 202 1.98 11.18 -14.42
C PHE A 202 0.75 11.81 -13.75
N VAL A 203 0.14 12.79 -14.41
CA VAL A 203 -1.06 13.46 -13.89
C VAL A 203 -2.29 12.69 -14.36
N LEU A 204 -3.18 12.21 -13.50
CA LEU A 204 -4.46 11.65 -13.95
C LEU A 204 -5.39 12.79 -14.39
N LEU A 205 -5.44 13.06 -15.69
CA LEU A 205 -6.28 14.10 -16.30
C LEU A 205 -7.60 13.48 -16.78
N ALA A 206 -8.73 14.01 -16.29
CA ALA A 206 -10.06 13.60 -16.72
C ALA A 206 -10.78 14.74 -17.43
N GLU A 207 -11.52 14.43 -18.48
CA GLU A 207 -12.44 15.36 -19.11
C GLU A 207 -13.79 15.35 -18.40
N MET A 208 -14.32 16.54 -18.11
CA MET A 208 -15.58 16.71 -17.42
C MET A 208 -16.43 17.77 -18.11
N GLN A 209 -17.71 17.46 -18.30
CA GLN A 209 -18.67 18.47 -18.73
C GLN A 209 -18.81 19.54 -17.65
N PHE A 210 -18.70 20.79 -18.06
CA PHE A 210 -18.78 21.97 -17.22
C PHE A 210 -19.54 23.06 -17.97
N LYS A 211 -20.80 23.29 -17.59
CA LYS A 211 -21.62 24.35 -18.15
C LYS A 211 -21.21 25.71 -17.58
N LYS A 212 -20.66 26.58 -18.41
CA LYS A 212 -20.19 27.91 -17.99
C LYS A 212 -21.32 28.77 -17.37
N SER A 213 -22.56 28.56 -17.82
CA SER A 213 -23.77 29.24 -17.31
C SER A 213 -24.13 28.91 -15.87
N CYS A 214 -23.59 27.81 -15.32
CA CYS A 214 -23.93 27.32 -13.99
C CYS A 214 -23.04 27.88 -12.87
N GLY A 215 -22.05 28.72 -13.18
CA GLY A 215 -21.13 29.35 -12.21
C GLY A 215 -20.12 28.38 -11.59
N SER A 216 -19.43 28.81 -10.52
CA SER A 216 -18.49 27.99 -9.74
C SER A 216 -19.21 26.87 -8.98
N GLN A 217 -19.74 25.88 -9.69
CA GLN A 217 -20.35 24.73 -9.05
C GLN A 217 -19.28 23.84 -8.44
N ARG A 218 -19.55 23.42 -7.21
CA ARG A 218 -18.82 22.37 -6.52
C ARG A 218 -19.11 21.04 -7.23
N ARG A 219 -18.06 20.33 -7.64
CA ARG A 219 -18.11 19.08 -8.39
C ARG A 219 -17.41 17.97 -7.62
N ILE A 220 -17.76 16.72 -7.93
CA ILE A 220 -17.11 15.57 -7.31
C ILE A 220 -16.56 14.66 -8.40
N ALA A 221 -15.28 14.34 -8.31
CA ALA A 221 -14.66 13.30 -9.12
C ALA A 221 -14.22 12.16 -8.20
N LYS A 222 -14.50 10.93 -8.60
CA LYS A 222 -14.10 9.71 -7.91
C LYS A 222 -13.22 8.91 -8.82
N PHE A 223 -12.10 8.41 -8.32
CA PHE A 223 -11.33 7.42 -9.06
C PHE A 223 -10.88 6.31 -8.14
N SER A 224 -10.69 5.12 -8.70
CA SER A 224 -10.16 3.99 -7.98
C SER A 224 -9.30 3.13 -8.88
N TYR A 225 -8.30 2.48 -8.31
CA TYR A 225 -7.39 1.59 -9.01
C TYR A 225 -6.85 0.53 -8.05
N VAL A 226 -6.31 -0.54 -8.61
CA VAL A 226 -5.68 -1.62 -7.86
C VAL A 226 -4.18 -1.56 -8.06
N THR A 227 -3.45 -1.64 -6.95
CA THR A 227 -2.00 -1.71 -6.92
C THR A 227 -1.53 -2.90 -6.09
N THR A 228 -0.27 -3.25 -6.26
CA THR A 228 0.37 -4.20 -5.35
C THR A 228 0.68 -3.50 -4.03
N PRO A 229 0.51 -4.17 -2.87
CA PRO A 229 0.79 -3.55 -1.59
C PRO A 229 2.24 -3.07 -1.54
N ALA A 230 2.46 -1.82 -1.10
CA ALA A 230 3.78 -1.28 -0.88
C ALA A 230 4.55 -2.21 0.07
N ARG A 231 5.75 -2.65 -0.34
CA ARG A 231 6.61 -3.54 0.45
C ARG A 231 7.27 -2.78 1.60
N LEU A 232 6.49 -2.33 2.58
CA LEU A 232 7.03 -1.66 3.76
C LEU A 232 6.48 -2.32 5.03
N TYR A 233 6.95 -3.55 5.26
CA TYR A 233 6.82 -4.20 6.55
C TYR A 233 8.00 -3.80 7.43
N ARG A 234 7.88 -2.71 8.19
CA ARG A 234 8.82 -2.52 9.29
C ARG A 234 8.47 -3.54 10.37
N ARG A 235 9.17 -4.68 10.37
CA ARG A 235 9.09 -5.64 11.46
C ARG A 235 9.59 -4.91 12.70
N ARG A 236 8.68 -4.49 13.59
CA ARG A 236 9.08 -4.26 14.98
C ARG A 236 9.58 -5.63 15.43
N ILE A 237 10.90 -5.76 15.57
CA ILE A 237 11.51 -7.00 16.06
C ILE A 237 11.08 -7.09 17.52
N SER A 238 9.90 -7.67 17.73
CA SER A 238 9.58 -8.32 18.98
C SER A 238 10.63 -9.41 19.10
N THR A 239 11.58 -9.21 20.01
CA THR A 239 12.62 -10.19 20.40
C THR A 239 12.02 -11.51 20.89
N TRP A 240 10.70 -11.55 21.09
CA TRP A 240 9.95 -12.76 21.35
C TRP A 240 9.35 -13.33 20.07
N LEU A 241 9.86 -14.51 19.66
CA LEU A 241 9.34 -15.37 18.58
C LEU A 241 7.84 -15.69 18.69
N PHE A 242 7.22 -15.41 19.84
CA PHE A 242 5.88 -15.87 20.18
C PHE A 242 4.87 -14.76 20.49
N ALA A 243 5.23 -13.47 20.45
CA ALA A 243 4.28 -12.38 20.72
C ALA A 243 3.25 -12.21 19.57
N PRO A 244 2.06 -11.63 19.82
CA PRO A 244 1.21 -11.15 18.73
C PRO A 244 2.03 -10.21 17.87
N ASN A 245 2.25 -10.60 16.62
CA ASN A 245 2.97 -9.78 15.67
C ASN A 245 1.98 -8.76 15.13
N GLU A 246 1.73 -7.70 15.91
CA GLU A 246 1.21 -6.45 15.37
C GLU A 246 2.08 -6.02 14.19
N ARG A 247 1.44 -5.55 13.13
CA ARG A 247 2.13 -5.06 11.94
C ARG A 247 1.73 -3.62 11.70
N THR A 248 2.71 -2.75 11.65
CA THR A 248 2.49 -1.37 11.20
C THR A 248 2.69 -1.33 9.69
N ILE A 249 1.65 -0.89 8.99
CA ILE A 249 1.64 -0.61 7.57
C ILE A 249 1.73 0.90 7.41
N SER A 250 2.68 1.37 6.61
CA SER A 250 2.84 2.80 6.33
C SER A 250 2.31 3.13 4.93
N PHE A 251 1.61 4.24 4.83
CA PHE A 251 1.05 4.79 3.60
C PHE A 251 1.65 6.16 3.36
N ASP A 252 2.26 6.35 2.19
CA ASP A 252 2.68 7.66 1.74
C ASP A 252 1.44 8.44 1.29
N LEU A 253 1.22 9.59 1.90
CA LEU A 253 0.10 10.50 1.64
C LEU A 253 0.64 11.82 1.08
N PRO A 254 1.25 11.81 -0.13
CA PRO A 254 1.88 13.01 -0.72
C PRO A 254 0.87 14.12 -0.99
N SER A 255 -0.39 13.74 -1.11
CA SER A 255 -1.52 14.56 -1.52
C SER A 255 -2.30 15.20 -0.36
N ILE A 256 -1.75 15.16 0.85
CA ILE A 256 -2.40 15.67 2.07
C ILE A 256 -2.50 17.20 2.07
N GLY A 257 -1.50 17.90 1.50
CA GLY A 257 -1.48 19.36 1.38
C GLY A 257 -2.20 19.92 0.15
N ASP A 258 -2.75 19.04 -0.69
CA ASP A 258 -3.38 19.45 -1.96
C ASP A 258 -4.83 19.93 -1.78
N ALA A 259 -5.45 19.68 -0.64
CA ALA A 259 -6.85 19.97 -0.39
C ALA A 259 -7.01 20.69 0.95
N GLN A 260 -8.02 21.56 1.06
CA GLN A 260 -8.30 22.27 2.31
C GLN A 260 -8.66 21.31 3.46
N SER A 261 -9.28 20.17 3.14
CA SER A 261 -9.56 19.09 4.09
C SER A 261 -9.19 17.73 3.49
N TYR A 262 -8.39 16.96 4.22
CA TYR A 262 -7.96 15.63 3.84
C TYR A 262 -8.45 14.57 4.83
N HIS A 263 -9.06 13.52 4.30
CA HIS A 263 -9.52 12.37 5.07
C HIS A 263 -8.98 11.08 4.46
N PHE A 264 -8.26 10.28 5.23
CA PHE A 264 -7.80 8.94 4.85
C PHE A 264 -8.56 7.86 5.61
N GLN A 265 -8.95 6.79 4.91
CA GLN A 265 -9.60 5.62 5.46
C GLN A 265 -8.81 4.37 5.09
N PHE A 266 -8.69 3.46 6.05
CA PHE A 266 -8.11 2.16 5.82
C PHE A 266 -9.02 1.06 6.33
N SER A 267 -9.44 0.20 5.41
CA SER A 267 -10.27 -0.96 5.69
C SER A 267 -9.40 -2.22 5.61
N PRO A 268 -9.04 -2.83 6.76
CA PRO A 268 -8.29 -4.09 6.75
C PRO A 268 -9.15 -5.23 6.15
N PRO A 269 -8.52 -6.34 5.73
CA PRO A 269 -9.28 -7.55 5.40
C PRO A 269 -10.02 -8.06 6.64
N SER A 270 -11.10 -8.81 6.45
CA SER A 270 -12.00 -9.26 7.54
C SER A 270 -11.33 -10.07 8.66
N THR A 271 -10.19 -10.68 8.38
CA THR A 271 -9.38 -11.47 9.32
C THR A 271 -8.41 -10.63 10.15
N VAL A 272 -8.37 -9.32 9.92
CA VAL A 272 -7.44 -8.36 10.51
C VAL A 272 -8.23 -7.16 11.02
N VAL A 273 -7.72 -6.53 12.07
CA VAL A 273 -8.37 -5.42 12.75
C VAL A 273 -7.36 -4.31 13.02
N VAL A 274 -7.77 -3.04 12.88
CA VAL A 274 -6.88 -1.87 13.11
C VAL A 274 -6.68 -1.62 14.61
N ALA A 275 -5.51 -1.94 15.16
CA ALA A 275 -5.19 -1.73 16.56
C ALA A 275 -4.95 -0.24 16.88
N GLU A 276 -4.21 0.44 16.02
CA GLU A 276 -3.82 1.84 16.20
C GLU A 276 -3.64 2.49 14.82
N CYS A 277 -3.89 3.79 14.73
CA CYS A 277 -3.52 4.56 13.56
C CYS A 277 -2.97 5.93 13.98
N SER A 278 -1.94 6.39 13.26
CA SER A 278 -1.28 7.67 13.49
C SER A 278 -0.91 8.31 12.16
N LEU A 279 -0.79 9.62 12.16
CA LEU A 279 -0.45 10.42 11.01
C LEU A 279 0.74 11.29 11.37
N GLU A 280 1.87 11.07 10.69
CA GLU A 280 3.04 11.94 10.77
C GLU A 280 2.96 12.94 9.61
N VAL A 281 2.77 14.21 9.92
CA VAL A 281 2.69 15.31 8.95
C VAL A 281 4.01 16.07 8.98
N ARG A 282 4.61 16.25 7.81
CA ARG A 282 5.80 17.09 7.60
C ARG A 282 5.39 18.31 6.79
N ASP A 283 5.16 19.41 7.50
CA ASP A 283 4.85 20.71 6.94
C ASP A 283 6.16 21.50 6.72
N PRO A 284 6.39 22.12 5.56
CA PRO A 284 7.59 22.92 5.30
C PRO A 284 7.79 24.11 6.25
N PHE A 285 6.70 24.64 6.81
CA PHE A 285 6.68 25.84 7.66
C PHE A 285 6.51 25.50 9.15
N GLU A 286 5.67 24.51 9.48
CA GLU A 286 5.39 24.12 10.88
C GLU A 286 6.30 22.98 11.38
N GLY A 287 7.05 22.31 10.50
CA GLY A 287 7.93 21.20 10.85
C GLY A 287 7.21 19.84 10.90
N VAL A 288 7.68 18.95 11.77
CA VAL A 288 7.12 17.58 11.89
C VAL A 288 6.14 17.51 13.06
N GLY A 289 4.88 17.19 12.77
CA GLY A 289 3.83 16.95 13.75
C GLY A 289 3.27 15.54 13.68
N VAL A 290 3.01 14.91 14.82
CA VAL A 290 2.35 13.60 14.89
C VAL A 290 0.94 13.78 15.44
N ARG A 291 -0.06 13.29 14.70
CA ARG A 291 -1.48 13.31 15.08
C ARG A 291 -1.98 11.88 15.26
N ALA A 292 -2.68 11.63 16.37
CA ALA A 292 -3.36 10.35 16.58
C ALA A 292 -4.57 10.24 15.64
N GLY A 293 -4.78 9.05 15.09
CA GLY A 293 -5.95 8.72 14.31
C GLY A 293 -7.08 8.15 15.14
N ASN A 294 -8.24 7.95 14.50
CA ASN A 294 -9.41 7.33 15.12
C ASN A 294 -9.68 5.96 14.49
N VAL A 295 -10.09 4.98 15.30
CA VAL A 295 -10.53 3.67 14.81
C VAL A 295 -12.04 3.54 15.01
N VAL A 296 -12.80 3.41 13.93
CA VAL A 296 -14.27 3.32 13.98
C VAL A 296 -14.72 2.10 13.18
N GLY A 297 -15.49 1.20 13.80
CA GLY A 297 -15.99 0.00 13.12
C GLY A 297 -14.90 -0.91 12.55
N GLY A 298 -13.69 -0.89 13.12
CA GLY A 298 -12.52 -1.63 12.62
C GLY A 298 -11.79 -0.97 11.44
N THR A 299 -12.26 0.18 10.97
CA THR A 299 -11.61 1.01 9.96
C THR A 299 -10.74 2.08 10.64
N GLY A 300 -9.53 2.29 10.12
CA GLY A 300 -8.67 3.38 10.58
C GLY A 300 -9.00 4.68 9.84
N HIS A 301 -9.17 5.78 10.56
CA HIS A 301 -9.46 7.11 10.02
C HIS A 301 -8.36 8.08 10.43
N LEU A 302 -7.72 8.70 9.43
CA LEU A 302 -6.77 9.79 9.64
C LEU A 302 -7.35 11.06 9.00
N GLN A 303 -7.27 12.19 9.70
CA GLN A 303 -7.80 13.46 9.20
C GLN A 303 -6.77 14.56 9.39
N ALA A 304 -6.69 15.45 8.42
CA ALA A 304 -5.91 16.67 8.54
C ALA A 304 -6.59 17.80 7.77
N ASN A 305 -6.66 18.96 8.40
CA ASN A 305 -6.87 20.23 7.71
C ASN A 305 -5.48 20.81 7.51
N VAL A 306 -4.99 20.74 6.27
CA VAL A 306 -3.66 21.22 5.90
C VAL A 306 -3.87 22.26 4.82
N SER A 307 -3.29 23.45 5.01
CA SER A 307 -3.43 24.56 4.07
C SER A 307 -2.16 24.79 3.27
N SER A 308 -1.02 24.24 3.71
CA SER A 308 0.30 24.51 3.15
C SER A 308 0.62 23.59 1.96
N PRO A 309 0.80 24.13 0.74
CA PRO A 309 1.28 23.36 -0.41
C PRO A 309 2.62 22.69 -0.11
N GLY A 310 2.82 21.47 -0.62
CA GLY A 310 4.06 20.72 -0.41
C GLY A 310 4.15 19.99 0.93
N THR A 311 3.11 20.04 1.76
CA THR A 311 3.02 19.17 2.94
C THR A 311 2.94 17.71 2.54
N ALA A 312 3.84 16.91 3.09
CA ALA A 312 3.82 15.45 2.94
C ALA A 312 3.41 14.81 4.26
N ALA A 313 2.74 13.66 4.21
CA ALA A 313 2.47 12.89 5.41
C ALA A 313 2.66 11.39 5.19
N VAL A 314 2.93 10.70 6.30
CA VAL A 314 2.98 9.24 6.37
C VAL A 314 1.89 8.79 7.34
N GLY A 315 0.89 8.07 6.82
CA GLY A 315 -0.12 7.40 7.64
C GLY A 315 0.42 6.06 8.11
N SER A 316 0.51 5.84 9.42
CA SER A 316 0.93 4.57 10.00
C SER A 316 -0.26 3.86 10.63
N ILE A 317 -0.49 2.61 10.24
CA ILE A 317 -1.62 1.81 10.71
C ILE A 317 -1.11 0.50 11.28
N THR A 318 -1.26 0.35 12.59
CA THR A 318 -0.95 -0.89 13.28
C THR A 318 -2.17 -1.80 13.21
N VAL A 319 -1.99 -2.99 12.65
CA VAL A 319 -3.02 -4.02 12.53
C VAL A 319 -2.70 -5.23 13.40
N SER A 320 -3.76 -5.88 13.87
CA SER A 320 -3.74 -7.12 14.65
C SER A 320 -4.65 -8.18 14.03
N PRO A 321 -4.43 -9.47 14.27
CA PRO A 321 -5.36 -10.49 13.83
C PRO A 321 -6.71 -10.32 14.54
N ALA A 322 -7.81 -10.59 13.84
CA ALA A 322 -9.13 -10.60 14.43
C ALA A 322 -9.23 -11.71 15.50
N GLN A 323 -10.08 -11.53 16.52
CA GLN A 323 -10.29 -12.55 17.55
C GLN A 323 -10.91 -13.85 17.03
N HIS A 324 -11.65 -13.78 15.92
CA HIS A 324 -12.39 -14.90 15.36
C HIS A 324 -11.58 -15.59 14.25
N GLY A 325 -11.81 -16.89 14.08
CA GLY A 325 -11.20 -17.69 13.01
C GLY A 325 -9.96 -18.47 13.49
N PRO A 326 -8.80 -18.35 12.80
CA PRO A 326 -7.69 -19.31 12.89
C PRO A 326 -7.06 -19.42 14.29
N ILE A 327 -7.22 -18.41 15.13
CA ILE A 327 -6.66 -18.38 16.48
C ILE A 327 -7.49 -19.23 17.43
N VAL A 328 -8.82 -19.12 17.34
CA VAL A 328 -9.73 -19.92 18.13
C VAL A 328 -9.61 -21.38 17.73
N SER A 329 -9.53 -21.67 16.43
CA SER A 329 -9.31 -23.05 15.97
C SER A 329 -7.96 -23.61 16.43
N ALA A 330 -6.89 -22.81 16.39
CA ALA A 330 -5.58 -23.21 16.94
C ALA A 330 -5.64 -23.45 18.45
N LEU A 331 -6.32 -22.59 19.21
CA LEU A 331 -6.49 -22.72 20.65
C LEU A 331 -7.27 -23.98 21.00
N VAL A 332 -8.43 -24.20 20.37
CA VAL A 332 -9.28 -25.39 20.60
C VAL A 332 -8.52 -26.66 20.23
N SER A 333 -7.83 -26.66 19.08
CA SER A 333 -7.03 -27.83 18.65
C SER A 333 -5.89 -28.11 19.61
N SER A 334 -5.16 -27.09 20.07
CA SER A 334 -4.09 -27.27 21.05
C SER A 334 -4.60 -27.67 22.42
N ALA A 335 -5.78 -27.20 22.83
CA ALA A 335 -6.41 -27.61 24.08
C ALA A 335 -6.84 -29.07 24.03
N LEU A 336 -7.43 -29.51 22.91
CA LEU A 336 -7.80 -30.89 22.68
C LEU A 336 -6.57 -31.80 22.68
N ASN A 337 -5.49 -31.43 21.97
CA ASN A 337 -4.23 -32.18 21.98
C ASN A 337 -3.67 -32.29 23.40
N ALA A 338 -3.62 -31.18 24.14
CA ALA A 338 -3.13 -31.19 25.53
C ALA A 338 -3.98 -32.08 26.42
N LEU A 339 -5.31 -32.03 26.29
CA LEU A 339 -6.22 -32.87 27.07
C LEU A 339 -6.03 -34.36 26.77
N ILE A 340 -5.92 -34.73 25.49
CA ILE A 340 -5.68 -36.12 25.07
C ILE A 340 -4.36 -36.61 25.65
N VAL A 341 -3.25 -35.89 25.42
CA VAL A 341 -1.92 -36.31 25.86
C VAL A 341 -1.84 -36.38 27.39
N CYS A 342 -2.42 -35.42 28.12
CA CYS A 342 -2.49 -35.45 29.58
C CYS A 342 -3.35 -36.61 30.11
N ALA A 343 -4.50 -36.89 29.49
CA ALA A 343 -5.35 -38.00 29.89
C ALA A 343 -4.63 -39.35 29.70
N PHE A 344 -3.93 -39.53 28.58
CA PHE A 344 -3.12 -40.72 28.33
C PHE A 344 -1.94 -40.83 29.29
N ALA A 345 -1.25 -39.72 29.60
CA ALA A 345 -0.18 -39.71 30.59
C ALA A 345 -0.68 -40.11 31.99
N ALA A 346 -1.82 -39.53 32.42
CA ALA A 346 -2.43 -39.85 33.71
C ALA A 346 -2.87 -41.32 33.78
N TRP A 347 -3.48 -41.83 32.71
CA TRP A 347 -3.86 -43.25 32.61
C TRP A 347 -2.63 -44.17 32.69
N ALA A 348 -1.57 -43.89 31.94
CA ALA A 348 -0.35 -44.71 31.95
C ALA A 348 0.32 -44.73 33.34
N VAL A 349 0.37 -43.58 34.02
CA VAL A 349 0.90 -43.49 35.40
C VAL A 349 0.00 -44.26 36.38
N ALA A 350 -1.32 -44.17 36.27
CA ALA A 350 -2.23 -44.93 37.13
C ALA A 350 -2.13 -46.44 36.87
N ALA A 351 -2.07 -46.85 35.60
CA ALA A 351 -1.91 -48.23 35.17
C ALA A 351 -0.58 -48.82 35.63
N SER A 352 0.50 -48.04 35.69
CA SER A 352 1.80 -48.52 36.21
C SER A 352 1.78 -48.83 37.72
N ARG A 353 0.84 -48.26 38.48
CA ARG A 353 0.71 -48.46 39.93
C ARG A 353 -0.19 -49.63 40.29
N SER A 354 -1.24 -49.83 39.50
CA SER A 354 -2.09 -51.00 39.61
C SER A 354 -1.34 -52.13 38.93
N CYS A 355 -0.80 -53.11 39.66
CA CYS A 355 -0.15 -54.30 39.10
C CYS A 355 -1.14 -55.05 38.19
N MET A 356 -1.37 -54.57 36.97
CA MET A 356 -2.24 -55.22 36.02
C MET A 356 -1.53 -56.47 35.52
N PRO A 357 -2.28 -57.59 35.37
CA PRO A 357 -1.75 -58.80 34.76
C PRO A 357 -1.14 -58.48 33.40
N ASP A 358 -0.01 -59.11 33.11
CA ASP A 358 0.76 -59.03 31.87
C ASP A 358 0.02 -59.75 30.73
N ASP A 359 -1.27 -59.48 30.58
CA ASP A 359 -2.03 -59.90 29.41
C ASP A 359 -1.52 -59.04 28.26
N GLY A 360 -0.66 -59.64 27.43
CA GLY A 360 0.04 -59.05 26.29
C GLY A 360 -0.87 -58.57 25.15
N ASP A 361 -2.02 -57.98 25.49
CA ASP A 361 -2.89 -57.26 24.59
C ASP A 361 -2.10 -56.08 24.02
N GLN A 362 -1.61 -56.29 22.79
CA GLN A 362 -1.01 -55.26 21.98
C GLN A 362 -1.95 -54.05 21.96
N VAL A 363 -1.42 -52.91 22.41
CA VAL A 363 -2.01 -51.59 22.22
C VAL A 363 -2.53 -51.51 20.78
N SER A 364 -3.86 -51.58 20.62
CA SER A 364 -4.45 -51.76 19.30
C SER A 364 -4.09 -50.58 18.39
N ALA A 365 -3.68 -50.85 17.14
CA ALA A 365 -3.30 -49.83 16.16
C ALA A 365 -4.33 -48.69 16.00
N TRP A 366 -5.60 -48.98 16.31
CA TRP A 366 -6.70 -48.02 16.37
C TRP A 366 -6.47 -46.89 17.38
N GLN A 367 -5.86 -47.16 18.54
CA GLN A 367 -5.55 -46.15 19.56
C GLN A 367 -4.54 -45.12 19.04
N ALA A 368 -3.47 -45.58 18.37
CA ALA A 368 -2.50 -44.68 17.73
C ALA A 368 -3.15 -43.84 16.62
N LEU A 369 -4.06 -44.43 15.83
CA LEU A 369 -4.78 -43.73 14.77
C LEU A 369 -5.69 -42.61 15.31
N PHE A 370 -6.44 -42.88 16.39
CA PHE A 370 -7.29 -41.88 17.03
C PHE A 370 -6.50 -40.71 17.61
N ILE A 371 -5.28 -40.95 18.11
CA ILE A 371 -4.39 -39.91 18.61
C ILE A 371 -3.81 -39.08 17.45
N ALA A 372 -3.48 -39.69 16.32
CA ALA A 372 -2.89 -38.99 15.17
C ALA A 372 -3.89 -38.08 14.43
N LEU A 373 -5.18 -38.41 14.41
CA LEU A 373 -6.19 -37.71 13.62
C LEU A 373 -6.35 -36.21 13.99
N PRO A 374 -6.48 -35.82 15.27
CA PRO A 374 -6.50 -34.41 15.67
C PRO A 374 -5.22 -33.64 15.28
N ALA A 375 -4.05 -34.31 15.34
CA ALA A 375 -2.78 -33.70 14.98
C ALA A 375 -2.70 -33.37 13.49
N LEU A 376 -3.18 -34.28 12.63
CA LEU A 376 -3.27 -34.08 11.18
C LEU A 376 -4.28 -32.98 10.83
N ALA A 377 -5.45 -32.97 11.48
CA ALA A 377 -6.46 -31.93 11.28
C ALA A 377 -5.92 -30.55 11.66
N ALA A 378 -5.21 -30.44 12.80
CA ALA A 378 -4.56 -29.21 13.23
C ALA A 378 -3.45 -28.76 12.24
N GLY A 379 -2.68 -29.70 11.70
CA GLY A 379 -1.67 -29.42 10.67
C GLY A 379 -2.29 -28.87 9.38
N PHE A 380 -3.42 -29.44 8.95
CA PHE A 380 -4.15 -28.96 7.77
C PHE A 380 -4.74 -27.56 7.99
N LEU A 381 -5.33 -27.30 9.16
CA LEU A 381 -5.84 -25.98 9.53
C LEU A 381 -4.76 -24.90 9.56
N ALA A 382 -3.50 -25.27 9.80
CA ALA A 382 -2.38 -24.33 9.79
C ALA A 382 -1.98 -23.87 8.37
N HIS A 383 -2.44 -24.54 7.31
CA HIS A 383 -1.96 -24.32 5.93
C HIS A 383 -2.91 -23.53 5.01
N GLN A 384 -4.14 -23.20 5.42
CA GLN A 384 -5.10 -22.60 4.49
C GLN A 384 -4.63 -21.24 3.92
N GLY A 385 -4.91 -21.04 2.63
CA GLY A 385 -4.41 -19.97 1.76
C GLY A 385 -4.78 -18.56 2.23
N GLU A 386 -3.98 -18.04 3.15
CA GLU A 386 -4.18 -16.73 3.74
C GLU A 386 -3.39 -15.64 2.99
N LEU A 387 -3.93 -14.42 3.06
CA LEU A 387 -3.20 -13.21 2.71
C LEU A 387 -1.81 -13.19 3.37
N GLY A 388 -0.78 -12.81 2.62
CA GLY A 388 0.61 -12.79 3.11
C GLY A 388 0.79 -11.99 4.41
N LEU A 389 -0.01 -10.93 4.58
CA LEU A 389 -0.11 -10.14 5.82
C LEU A 389 -0.45 -11.03 7.02
N LEU A 390 -1.56 -11.77 6.95
CA LEU A 390 -2.06 -12.62 8.05
C LEU A 390 -1.13 -13.81 8.32
N SER A 391 -0.61 -14.46 7.27
CA SER A 391 0.36 -15.55 7.40
C SER A 391 1.57 -15.13 8.23
N SER A 392 2.09 -13.92 7.99
CA SER A 392 3.21 -13.38 8.77
C SER A 392 2.86 -13.10 10.24
N MET A 393 1.61 -12.71 10.51
CA MET A 393 1.11 -12.38 11.85
C MET A 393 0.82 -13.63 12.69
N LEU A 394 0.33 -14.69 12.04
CA LEU A 394 -0.03 -15.96 12.66
C LEU A 394 1.13 -16.97 12.71
N SER A 395 2.29 -16.66 12.12
CA SER A 395 3.48 -17.54 12.11
C SER A 395 3.82 -18.15 13.48
N GLY A 396 3.80 -17.35 14.56
CA GLY A 396 4.05 -17.85 15.92
C GLY A 396 2.95 -18.77 16.47
N ALA A 397 1.68 -18.46 16.19
CA ALA A 397 0.55 -19.32 16.58
C ALA A 397 0.60 -20.66 15.80
N ARG A 398 0.92 -20.62 14.51
CA ARG A 398 1.11 -21.80 13.66
C ARG A 398 2.27 -22.66 14.14
N ALA A 399 3.41 -22.06 14.47
CA ALA A 399 4.54 -22.80 15.03
C ALA A 399 4.18 -23.48 16.36
N THR A 400 3.42 -22.81 17.22
CA THR A 400 2.95 -23.36 18.50
C THR A 400 1.96 -24.51 18.30
N LEU A 401 1.04 -24.37 17.33
CA LEU A 401 0.10 -25.43 16.96
C LEU A 401 0.82 -26.64 16.35
N LEU A 402 1.78 -26.42 15.45
CA LEU A 402 2.60 -27.48 14.85
C LEU A 402 3.41 -28.22 15.91
N ALA A 403 4.03 -27.51 16.85
CA ALA A 403 4.73 -28.12 17.98
C ALA A 403 3.79 -29.00 18.82
N SER A 404 2.58 -28.51 19.11
CA SER A 404 1.54 -29.29 19.80
C SER A 404 1.14 -30.54 19.00
N SER A 405 0.91 -30.43 17.69
CA SER A 405 0.60 -31.58 16.83
C SER A 405 1.74 -32.61 16.78
N ILE A 406 2.99 -32.16 16.71
CA ILE A 406 4.16 -33.05 16.70
C ILE A 406 4.22 -33.86 18.00
N THR A 407 3.94 -33.25 19.17
CA THR A 407 3.93 -34.00 20.44
C THR A 407 2.91 -35.13 20.45
N THR A 408 1.70 -34.87 19.93
CA THR A 408 0.66 -35.88 19.79
C THR A 408 1.08 -37.00 18.83
N LEU A 409 1.76 -36.68 17.72
CA LEU A 409 2.30 -37.67 16.77
C LEU A 409 3.43 -38.51 17.38
N VAL A 410 4.29 -37.92 18.20
CA VAL A 410 5.35 -38.65 18.92
C VAL A 410 4.73 -39.67 19.88
N VAL A 411 3.67 -39.29 20.60
CA VAL A 411 2.93 -40.21 21.46
C VAL A 411 2.29 -41.34 20.66
N ALA A 412 1.61 -41.02 19.55
CA ALA A 412 1.01 -42.02 18.68
C ALA A 412 2.05 -42.99 18.11
N LEU A 413 3.22 -42.49 17.69
CA LEU A 413 4.32 -43.30 17.16
C LEU A 413 4.93 -44.19 18.24
N ALA A 414 5.15 -43.67 19.46
CA ALA A 414 5.65 -44.47 20.57
C ALA A 414 4.73 -45.66 20.88
N LEU A 415 3.41 -45.42 20.89
CA LEU A 415 2.41 -46.49 21.05
C LEU A 415 2.42 -47.48 19.88
N ALA A 416 2.51 -47.00 18.64
CA ALA A 416 2.52 -47.84 17.44
C ALA A 416 3.76 -48.76 17.35
N VAL A 417 4.91 -48.30 17.86
CA VAL A 417 6.15 -49.09 17.95
C VAL A 417 6.11 -50.09 19.12
N GLY A 418 5.07 -50.04 19.97
CA GLY A 418 4.94 -50.92 21.13
C GLY A 418 5.84 -50.51 22.28
N LEU A 419 6.16 -49.21 22.41
CA LEU A 419 6.87 -48.71 23.58
C LEU A 419 5.98 -48.88 24.82
N THR A 420 6.48 -49.57 25.84
CA THR A 420 5.77 -49.84 27.09
C THR A 420 6.61 -49.43 28.31
N GLY A 421 6.03 -49.50 29.51
CA GLY A 421 6.74 -49.26 30.78
C GLY A 421 7.24 -47.82 30.97
N GLU A 422 8.37 -47.67 31.67
CA GLU A 422 8.93 -46.34 32.02
C GLU A 422 9.24 -45.46 30.80
N PRO A 423 9.84 -45.94 29.69
CA PRO A 423 10.11 -45.10 28.53
C PRO A 423 8.86 -44.43 27.95
N LEU A 424 7.73 -45.16 27.87
CA LEU A 424 6.47 -44.60 27.40
C LEU A 424 5.95 -43.50 28.35
N ILE A 425 6.06 -43.71 29.67
CA ILE A 425 5.65 -42.73 30.66
C ILE A 425 6.46 -41.43 30.49
N TRP A 426 7.78 -41.52 30.30
CA TRP A 426 8.62 -40.34 30.06
C TRP A 426 8.24 -39.60 28.78
N VAL A 427 7.98 -40.31 27.68
CA VAL A 427 7.50 -39.71 26.42
C VAL A 427 6.16 -39.00 26.61
N LEU A 428 5.22 -39.64 27.31
CA LEU A 428 3.90 -39.07 27.60
C LEU A 428 4.01 -37.81 28.47
N VAL A 429 4.75 -37.86 29.58
CA VAL A 429 4.93 -36.71 30.49
C VAL A 429 5.62 -35.55 29.78
N ALA A 430 6.70 -35.81 29.04
CA ALA A 430 7.39 -34.76 28.27
C ALA A 430 6.47 -34.13 27.23
N SER A 431 5.70 -34.95 26.50
CA SER A 431 4.73 -34.49 25.51
C SER A 431 3.62 -33.67 26.16
N SER A 432 3.07 -34.11 27.30
CA SER A 432 2.06 -33.36 28.07
C SER A 432 2.55 -31.96 28.45
N ILE A 433 3.78 -31.85 28.96
CA ILE A 433 4.37 -30.56 29.36
C ILE A 433 4.43 -29.62 28.16
N VAL A 434 4.90 -30.10 27.01
CA VAL A 434 4.99 -29.28 25.78
C VAL A 434 3.60 -28.90 25.26
N SER A 435 2.64 -29.83 25.20
CA SER A 435 1.28 -29.53 24.75
C SER A 435 0.58 -28.50 25.66
N VAL A 436 0.73 -28.61 26.99
CA VAL A 436 0.18 -27.65 27.96
C VAL A 436 0.84 -26.28 27.83
N ALA A 437 2.16 -26.24 27.63
CA ALA A 437 2.89 -24.99 27.39
C ALA A 437 2.42 -24.31 26.09
N CYS A 438 2.24 -25.07 25.00
CA CYS A 438 1.68 -24.58 23.74
C CYS A 438 0.26 -24.02 23.93
N CYS A 439 -0.62 -24.76 24.63
CA CYS A 439 -1.99 -24.33 24.90
C CYS A 439 -2.04 -23.05 25.73
N THR A 440 -1.23 -22.96 26.78
CA THR A 440 -1.12 -21.77 27.64
C THR A 440 -0.61 -20.58 26.83
N ARG A 441 0.35 -20.81 25.92
CA ARG A 441 0.87 -19.76 25.05
C ARG A 441 -0.17 -19.23 24.08
N LEU A 442 -0.92 -20.11 23.42
CA LEU A 442 -2.04 -19.72 22.54
C LEU A 442 -3.13 -19.00 23.32
N THR A 443 -3.39 -19.41 24.57
CA THR A 443 -4.33 -18.71 25.46
C THR A 443 -3.87 -17.28 25.77
N GLN A 444 -2.61 -17.09 26.15
CA GLN A 444 -2.03 -15.76 26.38
C GLN A 444 -2.11 -14.89 25.13
N TRP A 445 -1.84 -15.49 23.96
CA TRP A 445 -1.91 -14.81 22.67
C TRP A 445 -3.35 -14.36 22.37
N TYR A 446 -4.33 -15.24 22.55
CA TYR A 446 -5.76 -14.94 22.40
C TYR A 446 -6.21 -13.80 23.33
N VAL A 447 -5.82 -13.85 24.61
CA VAL A 447 -6.14 -12.79 25.58
C VAL A 447 -5.55 -11.44 25.16
N ARG A 448 -4.31 -11.40 24.65
CA ARG A 448 -3.70 -10.16 24.15
C ARG A 448 -4.46 -9.59 22.96
N CYS A 449 -4.79 -10.43 21.97
CA CYS A 449 -5.61 -10.00 20.83
C CYS A 449 -6.96 -9.44 21.30
N ARG A 450 -7.59 -10.07 22.30
CA ARG A 450 -8.84 -9.61 22.90
C ARG A 450 -8.71 -8.24 23.58
N VAL A 451 -7.63 -8.00 24.33
CA VAL A 451 -7.37 -6.71 24.97
C VAL A 451 -7.20 -5.60 23.92
N ILE A 452 -6.46 -5.85 22.84
CA ILE A 452 -6.24 -4.87 21.77
C ILE A 452 -7.56 -4.46 21.11
N THR A 453 -8.41 -5.44 20.79
CA THR A 453 -9.72 -5.18 20.19
C THR A 453 -10.72 -4.52 21.12
N ASN A 454 -10.63 -4.74 22.44
CA ASN A 454 -11.55 -4.16 23.43
C ASN A 454 -11.15 -2.74 23.87
N ARG A 455 -9.97 -2.26 23.48
CA ARG A 455 -9.56 -0.85 23.69
C ARG A 455 -10.22 0.13 22.69
N ARG A 456 -11.08 -0.39 21.82
CA ARG A 456 -11.94 0.37 20.91
C ARG A 456 -13.31 0.50 21.52
#